data_AF-M1D6U0-F1
#
_entry.id   AF-M1D6U0-F1
#
_cell.length_a   1.000
_cell.length_b   1.000
_cell.length_c   1.000
_cell.angle_alpha   90.00
_cell.angle_beta   90.00
_cell.angle_gamma   90.00
#
_symmetry.space_group_name_H-M   'P 1'
#
loop_
_entity.id
_entity.type
_entity.pdbx_description
1 polymer ?
#
loop_
_entity_poly.entity_id
_entity_poly.type
_entity_poly.pdbx_seq_one_letter_code
_entity_poly.pdbx_strand_id
1 'polypeptide(L)'
;MAHRLRFMKVLVVLDDINHHDHLEYLAGHLHWFGPGSRIIATTRNKQILGMNNLVHEVTTLLEHDAIRLFNQHAFKGEAPDEHIKKLALEVVSHAKGLPLALRLWGIWLHNQDKTMWREVVDMIKRESSPDIVKNLKISFEGLQDKEKTIFLDIACFFRGRKKNDILILSQRGSEVEVRLPTPY
;
A
#
# COMPACT_ATOMS: atom_id res chain seq x y z
N MET A 1 11.60 -31.42 -10.28
CA MET A 1 11.63 -30.88 -8.89
C MET A 1 10.65 -31.57 -7.95
N ALA A 2 9.39 -31.81 -8.36
CA ALA A 2 8.32 -32.34 -7.48
C ALA A 2 8.65 -33.65 -6.73
N HIS A 3 9.43 -34.56 -7.31
CA HIS A 3 9.70 -35.88 -6.72
C HIS A 3 10.63 -35.87 -5.50
N ARG A 4 11.43 -34.80 -5.31
CA ARG A 4 12.34 -34.65 -4.16
C ARG A 4 11.67 -33.92 -3.00
N LEU A 5 10.90 -32.87 -3.31
CA LEU A 5 10.26 -32.02 -2.32
C LEU A 5 9.24 -32.78 -1.45
N ARG A 6 8.60 -33.81 -2.01
CA ARG A 6 7.65 -34.69 -1.31
C ARG A 6 8.22 -35.39 -0.07
N PHE A 7 9.54 -35.47 0.05
CA PHE A 7 10.25 -36.13 1.16
C PHE A 7 11.06 -35.17 2.01
N MET A 8 11.00 -33.87 1.72
CA MET A 8 11.76 -32.85 2.44
C MET A 8 10.82 -31.91 3.14
N LYS A 9 11.19 -31.53 4.37
CA LYS A 9 10.56 -30.41 5.06
C LYS A 9 11.12 -29.12 4.47
N VAL A 10 10.28 -28.34 3.80
CA VAL A 10 10.70 -27.11 3.10
C VAL A 10 9.90 -25.89 3.53
N LEU A 11 10.51 -24.71 3.39
CA LEU A 11 9.85 -23.41 3.45
C LEU A 11 9.85 -22.81 2.05
N VAL A 12 8.68 -22.56 1.49
CA VAL A 12 8.49 -21.94 0.16
C VAL A 12 7.90 -20.56 0.35
N VAL A 13 8.50 -19.55 -0.27
CA VAL A 13 7.99 -18.16 -0.26
C VAL A 13 7.66 -17.76 -1.70
N LEU A 14 6.40 -17.43 -1.94
CA LEU A 14 5.85 -17.01 -3.22
C LEU A 14 5.51 -15.53 -3.13
N ASP A 15 6.34 -14.66 -3.71
CA ASP A 15 6.18 -13.21 -3.60
C ASP A 15 5.33 -12.62 -4.74
N ASP A 16 4.51 -11.63 -4.42
CA ASP A 16 3.68 -10.81 -5.33
C ASP A 16 2.82 -11.62 -6.31
N ILE A 17 2.14 -12.65 -5.80
CA ILE A 17 1.23 -13.47 -6.62
C ILE A 17 0.00 -12.66 -7.01
N ASN A 18 -0.22 -12.50 -8.31
CA ASN A 18 -1.28 -11.66 -8.88
C ASN A 18 -2.30 -12.42 -9.76
N HIS A 19 -2.14 -13.74 -9.92
CA HIS A 19 -3.07 -14.60 -10.65
C HIS A 19 -3.30 -15.93 -9.94
N HIS A 20 -4.51 -16.48 -10.03
CA HIS A 20 -4.90 -17.72 -9.35
C HIS A 20 -4.00 -18.89 -9.79
N ASP A 21 -3.75 -18.98 -11.08
CA ASP A 21 -2.95 -20.02 -11.71
C ASP A 21 -1.53 -20.13 -11.14
N HIS A 22 -0.91 -19.03 -10.72
CA HIS A 22 0.43 -19.06 -10.13
C HIS A 22 0.47 -19.90 -8.86
N LEU A 23 -0.54 -19.78 -8.00
CA LEU A 23 -0.60 -20.56 -6.76
C LEU A 23 -0.86 -22.04 -7.08
N GLU A 24 -1.74 -22.31 -8.05
CA GLU A 24 -2.04 -23.67 -8.51
C GLU A 24 -0.81 -24.36 -9.10
N TYR A 25 -0.08 -23.69 -10.00
CA TYR A 25 1.11 -24.25 -10.64
C TYR A 25 2.31 -24.39 -9.69
N LEU A 26 2.47 -23.50 -8.71
CA LEU A 26 3.64 -23.48 -7.82
C LEU A 26 3.43 -24.24 -6.50
N ALA A 27 2.19 -24.27 -6.01
CA ALA A 27 1.87 -24.85 -4.70
C ALA A 27 0.42 -25.40 -4.58
N GLY A 28 -0.24 -25.76 -5.68
CA GLY A 28 -1.64 -26.19 -5.68
C GLY A 28 -1.93 -27.51 -4.97
N HIS A 29 -0.91 -28.37 -4.81
CA HIS A 29 -1.08 -29.66 -4.15
C HIS A 29 -0.09 -29.88 -3.00
N LEU A 30 -0.62 -30.06 -1.79
CA LEU A 30 0.16 -30.29 -0.57
C LEU A 30 1.07 -31.54 -0.65
N HIS A 31 0.70 -32.54 -1.46
CA HIS A 31 1.51 -33.75 -1.66
C HIS A 31 2.85 -33.51 -2.38
N TRP A 32 3.05 -32.31 -2.95
CA TRP A 32 4.32 -31.93 -3.54
C TRP A 32 5.41 -31.72 -2.49
N PHE A 33 5.04 -31.57 -1.23
CA PHE A 33 5.94 -31.20 -0.14
C PHE A 33 5.91 -32.23 0.99
N GLY A 34 7.05 -32.43 1.65
CA GLY A 34 7.14 -33.36 2.77
C GLY A 34 6.45 -32.85 4.03
N PRO A 35 6.15 -33.74 4.99
CA PRO A 35 5.51 -33.37 6.25
C PRO A 35 6.23 -32.24 6.99
N GLY A 36 5.45 -31.31 7.54
CA GLY A 36 5.98 -30.15 8.29
C GLY A 36 6.46 -28.98 7.41
N SER A 37 6.29 -29.06 6.09
CA SER A 37 6.58 -27.96 5.17
C SER A 37 5.62 -26.78 5.37
N ARG A 38 6.07 -25.58 4.97
CA ARG A 38 5.26 -24.35 5.01
C ARG A 38 5.39 -23.60 3.69
N ILE A 39 4.27 -23.11 3.18
CA ILE A 39 4.22 -22.23 2.00
C ILE A 39 3.66 -20.89 2.47
N ILE A 40 4.36 -19.81 2.16
CA ILE A 40 3.94 -18.43 2.43
C ILE A 40 3.80 -17.75 1.08
N ALA A 41 2.62 -17.24 0.78
CA ALA A 41 2.37 -16.45 -0.41
C ALA A 41 2.01 -15.01 -0.02
N THR A 42 2.58 -14.02 -0.69
CA THR A 42 2.18 -12.62 -0.56
C THR A 42 1.34 -12.25 -1.79
N THR A 43 0.28 -11.49 -1.57
CA THR A 43 -0.57 -10.98 -2.64
C THR A 43 -1.27 -9.70 -2.21
N ARG A 44 -1.56 -8.85 -3.18
CA ARG A 44 -2.40 -7.66 -3.01
C ARG A 44 -3.89 -7.96 -3.27
N ASN A 45 -4.20 -9.13 -3.82
CA ASN A 45 -5.55 -9.52 -4.21
C ASN A 45 -6.05 -10.71 -3.39
N LYS A 46 -6.88 -10.46 -2.37
CA LYS A 46 -7.44 -11.54 -1.56
C LYS A 46 -8.30 -12.54 -2.34
N GLN A 47 -8.81 -12.16 -3.53
CA GLN A 47 -9.68 -13.02 -4.33
C GLN A 47 -8.94 -14.22 -4.95
N ILE A 48 -7.61 -14.17 -5.05
CA ILE A 48 -6.84 -15.31 -5.56
C ILE A 48 -6.62 -16.40 -4.49
N LEU A 49 -6.99 -16.12 -3.23
CA LEU A 49 -6.82 -17.05 -2.12
C LEU A 49 -8.06 -17.96 -2.01
N GLY A 50 -7.85 -19.28 -2.04
CA GLY A 50 -8.91 -20.26 -1.80
C GLY A 50 -9.42 -20.25 -0.35
N MET A 51 -10.65 -20.73 -0.13
CA MET A 51 -11.34 -20.66 1.17
C MET A 51 -10.62 -21.37 2.32
N ASN A 52 -9.74 -22.33 2.03
CA ASN A 52 -9.03 -23.13 3.02
C ASN A 52 -7.67 -22.55 3.42
N ASN A 53 -7.26 -21.40 2.85
CA ASN A 53 -5.98 -20.78 3.15
C ASN A 53 -6.07 -19.94 4.44
N LEU A 54 -5.04 -20.05 5.29
CA LEU A 54 -4.87 -19.12 6.42
C LEU A 54 -4.40 -17.76 5.89
N VAL A 55 -5.24 -16.74 5.99
CA VAL A 55 -4.94 -15.39 5.51
C VAL A 55 -4.50 -14.50 6.67
N HIS A 56 -3.33 -13.89 6.53
CA HIS A 56 -2.87 -12.84 7.43
C HIS A 56 -2.94 -11.50 6.70
N GLU A 57 -3.87 -10.64 7.12
CA GLU A 57 -3.97 -9.27 6.61
C GLU A 57 -2.90 -8.40 7.26
N VAL A 58 -1.96 -7.91 6.45
CA VAL A 58 -0.92 -6.98 6.90
C VAL A 58 -1.54 -5.59 7.03
N THR A 59 -1.61 -5.08 8.25
CA THR A 59 -2.13 -3.74 8.56
C THR A 59 -1.04 -2.68 8.45
N THR A 60 -1.43 -1.40 8.47
CA THR A 60 -0.48 -0.29 8.62
C THR A 60 0.23 -0.32 9.97
N LEU A 61 1.35 0.38 10.07
CA LEU A 61 2.12 0.48 11.31
C LEU A 61 1.34 1.23 12.38
N LEU A 62 1.47 0.75 13.62
CA LEU A 62 1.08 1.50 14.81
C LEU A 62 1.93 2.76 14.94
N GLU A 63 1.40 3.77 15.61
CA GLU A 63 2.04 5.08 15.73
C GLU A 63 3.50 5.00 16.22
N HIS A 64 3.75 4.22 17.27
CA HIS A 64 5.11 4.07 17.82
C HIS A 64 6.10 3.46 16.81
N ASP A 65 5.68 2.45 16.04
CA ASP A 65 6.50 1.83 15.00
C ASP A 65 6.68 2.75 13.79
N ALA A 66 5.65 3.54 13.45
CA ALA A 66 5.69 4.51 12.38
C ALA A 66 6.68 5.64 12.67
N ILE A 67 6.66 6.18 13.90
CA ILE A 67 7.63 7.17 14.39
C ILE A 67 9.04 6.57 14.34
N ARG A 68 9.21 5.34 14.83
CA ARG A 68 10.52 4.66 14.83
C ARG A 68 11.07 4.50 13.41
N LEU A 69 10.26 4.01 12.48
CA LEU A 69 10.66 3.83 11.08
C LEU A 69 11.01 5.16 10.42
N PHE A 70 10.19 6.19 10.60
CA PHE A 70 10.47 7.51 10.04
C PHE A 70 11.80 8.08 10.59
N ASN A 71 12.00 8.02 11.90
CA ASN A 71 13.21 8.55 12.54
C ASN A 71 14.48 7.84 12.07
N GLN A 72 14.42 6.52 11.82
CA GLN A 72 15.53 5.77 11.25
C GLN A 72 15.98 6.34 9.89
N HIS A 73 15.04 6.78 9.07
CA HIS A 73 15.33 7.31 7.74
C HIS A 73 15.63 8.82 7.74
N ALA A 74 14.93 9.60 8.56
CA ALA A 74 15.06 11.06 8.61
C ALA A 74 16.30 11.51 9.40
N PHE A 75 16.62 10.83 10.51
CA PHE A 75 17.64 11.27 11.46
C PHE A 75 18.84 10.33 11.56
N LYS A 76 18.76 9.09 11.05
CA LYS A 76 19.84 8.09 11.08
C LYS A 76 20.47 7.87 12.48
N GLY A 77 19.68 8.05 13.55
CA GLY A 77 20.11 7.90 14.93
C GLY A 77 20.52 9.20 15.63
N GLU A 78 20.53 10.33 14.93
CA GLU A 78 20.71 11.66 15.54
C GLU A 78 19.45 12.10 16.30
N ALA A 79 19.64 12.83 17.39
CA ALA A 79 18.54 13.43 18.13
C ALA A 79 18.17 14.79 17.51
N PRO A 80 16.97 14.95 16.91
CA PRO A 80 16.50 16.25 16.44
C PRO A 80 16.17 17.20 17.61
N ASP A 81 16.19 18.50 17.34
CA ASP A 81 15.61 19.50 18.24
C ASP A 81 14.06 19.43 18.26
N GLU A 82 13.44 20.13 19.21
CA GLU A 82 11.98 20.10 19.39
C GLU A 82 11.18 20.66 18.21
N HIS A 83 11.73 21.60 17.44
CA HIS A 83 11.04 22.13 16.27
C HIS A 83 10.99 21.07 15.15
N ILE A 84 12.13 20.44 14.89
CA ILE A 84 12.28 19.38 13.90
C ILE A 84 11.46 18.14 14.28
N LYS A 85 11.37 17.79 15.57
CA LYS A 85 10.48 16.71 16.06
C LYS A 85 9.01 16.97 15.71
N LYS A 86 8.52 18.20 15.91
CA LYS A 86 7.12 18.55 15.59
C LYS A 86 6.84 18.36 14.10
N LEU A 87 7.75 18.82 13.23
CA LEU A 87 7.66 18.61 11.78
C LEU A 87 7.64 17.12 11.41
N ALA A 88 8.51 16.32 12.01
CA ALA A 88 8.54 14.87 11.80
C ALA A 88 7.20 14.20 12.15
N LEU A 89 6.61 14.57 13.28
CA LEU A 89 5.31 14.04 13.71
C LEU A 89 4.16 14.42 12.75
N GLU A 90 4.20 15.62 12.16
CA GLU A 90 3.25 16.02 11.13
C GLU A 90 3.31 15.10 9.91
N VAL A 91 4.52 14.70 9.48
CA VAL A 91 4.72 13.77 8.36
C VAL A 91 4.29 12.35 8.73
N VAL A 92 4.65 11.87 9.91
CA VAL A 92 4.24 10.54 10.40
C VAL A 92 2.71 10.44 10.46
N SER A 93 2.05 11.47 10.98
CA SER A 93 0.58 11.55 11.02
C SER A 93 -0.04 11.59 9.62
N HIS A 94 0.62 12.27 8.68
CA HIS A 94 0.19 12.32 7.28
C HIS A 94 0.34 10.96 6.57
N ALA A 95 1.36 10.18 6.91
CA ALA A 95 1.64 8.88 6.29
C ALA A 95 0.63 7.78 6.66
N LYS A 96 -0.18 7.99 7.71
CA LYS A 96 -1.21 7.04 8.18
C LYS A 96 -0.67 5.62 8.39
N GLY A 97 0.57 5.51 8.85
CA GLY A 97 1.24 4.24 9.14
C GLY A 97 1.70 3.45 7.90
N LEU A 98 1.65 4.01 6.69
CA LEU A 98 2.17 3.37 5.49
C LEU A 98 3.72 3.31 5.51
N PRO A 99 4.35 2.13 5.61
CA PRO A 99 5.81 2.02 5.72
C PRO A 99 6.57 2.67 4.57
N LEU A 100 6.08 2.50 3.33
CA LEU A 100 6.73 3.03 2.15
C LEU A 100 6.75 4.56 2.15
N ALA A 101 5.65 5.20 2.56
CA ALA A 101 5.56 6.66 2.64
C ALA A 101 6.50 7.20 3.72
N LEU A 102 6.48 6.60 4.91
CA LEU A 102 7.36 6.97 6.02
C LEU A 102 8.84 6.91 5.62
N ARG A 103 9.25 5.83 4.95
CA ARG A 103 10.62 5.66 4.46
C ARG A 103 10.99 6.72 3.42
N LEU A 104 10.18 6.89 2.38
CA LEU A 104 10.50 7.79 1.27
C LEU A 104 10.55 9.25 1.74
N TRP A 105 9.59 9.68 2.56
CA TRP A 105 9.58 11.03 3.12
C TRP A 105 10.68 11.26 4.15
N GLY A 106 11.02 10.24 4.95
CA GLY A 106 12.17 10.32 5.85
C GLY A 106 13.47 10.52 5.08
N ILE A 107 13.72 9.73 4.02
CA ILE A 107 14.88 9.89 3.15
C ILE A 107 14.87 11.26 2.47
N TRP A 108 13.70 11.72 1.99
CA TRP A 108 13.57 13.02 1.34
C TRP A 108 13.99 14.14 2.29
N LEU A 109 13.41 14.22 3.49
CA LEU A 109 13.74 15.24 4.48
C LEU A 109 15.19 15.17 4.95
N HIS A 110 15.75 13.97 5.11
CA HIS A 110 17.16 13.80 5.45
C HIS A 110 18.11 14.47 4.45
N ASN A 111 17.73 14.47 3.17
CA ASN A 111 18.52 15.05 2.09
C ASN A 111 18.26 16.57 1.89
N GLN A 112 17.50 17.22 2.78
CA GLN A 112 17.19 18.64 2.71
C GLN A 112 17.84 19.39 3.87
N ASP A 113 18.16 20.67 3.64
CA ASP A 113 18.57 21.56 4.72
C ASP A 113 17.44 21.68 5.76
N LYS A 114 17.77 21.60 7.05
CA LYS A 114 16.81 21.66 8.16
C LYS A 114 15.94 22.92 8.12
N THR A 115 16.45 24.04 7.58
CA THR A 115 15.69 25.29 7.39
C THR A 115 14.56 25.16 6.37
N MET A 116 14.69 24.23 5.40
CA MET A 116 13.71 23.98 4.35
C MET A 116 12.65 22.93 4.75
N TRP A 117 12.79 22.28 5.92
CA TRP A 117 11.92 21.18 6.30
C TRP A 117 10.45 21.57 6.34
N ARG A 118 10.10 22.77 6.81
CA ARG A 118 8.71 23.23 6.84
C ARG A 118 8.10 23.23 5.42
N GLU A 119 8.81 23.79 4.45
CA GLU A 119 8.37 23.85 3.05
C GLU A 119 8.21 22.44 2.45
N VAL A 120 9.17 21.55 2.72
CA VAL A 120 9.13 20.16 2.25
C VAL A 120 7.98 19.39 2.89
N VAL A 121 7.68 19.60 4.17
CA VAL A 121 6.52 19.00 4.85
C VAL A 121 5.21 19.49 4.24
N ASP A 122 5.11 20.78 3.92
CA ASP A 122 3.91 21.34 3.29
C ASP A 122 3.74 20.82 1.86
N MET A 123 4.84 20.64 1.12
CA MET A 123 4.84 19.97 -0.18
C MET A 123 4.41 18.50 -0.06
N ILE A 124 4.92 17.74 0.91
CA ILE A 124 4.49 16.35 1.17
C ILE A 124 2.98 16.25 1.40
N LYS A 125 2.39 17.22 2.12
CA LYS A 125 0.96 17.23 2.42
C LYS A 125 0.09 17.64 1.23
N ARG A 126 0.61 18.49 0.35
CA ARG A 126 -0.09 19.02 -0.82
C ARG A 126 0.05 18.11 -2.04
N GLU A 127 1.27 17.69 -2.31
CA GLU A 127 1.69 16.97 -3.50
C GLU A 127 1.98 15.53 -3.12
N SER A 128 1.44 14.62 -3.91
CA SER A 128 1.79 13.22 -3.78
C SER A 128 3.23 13.07 -4.29
N SER A 129 4.19 12.76 -3.41
CA SER A 129 5.60 12.56 -3.79
C SER A 129 5.70 11.72 -5.08
N PRO A 130 6.41 12.18 -6.13
CA PRO A 130 6.44 11.50 -7.42
C PRO A 130 6.83 10.02 -7.33
N ASP A 131 7.74 9.68 -6.41
CA ASP A 131 8.17 8.30 -6.16
C ASP A 131 7.09 7.44 -5.50
N ILE A 132 6.32 8.02 -4.57
CA ILE A 132 5.16 7.34 -3.98
C ILE A 132 4.09 7.12 -5.04
N VAL A 133 3.78 8.16 -5.82
CA VAL A 133 2.79 8.05 -6.91
C VAL A 133 3.23 6.99 -7.90
N LYS A 134 4.49 6.98 -8.33
CA LYS A 134 5.03 5.99 -9.26
C LYS A 134 4.89 4.57 -8.74
N ASN A 135 5.24 4.33 -7.47
CA ASN A 135 5.13 3.01 -6.86
C ASN A 135 3.67 2.55 -6.71
N LEU A 136 2.75 3.47 -6.39
CA LEU A 136 1.33 3.17 -6.27
C LEU A 136 0.62 3.06 -7.63
N LYS A 137 1.12 3.75 -8.66
CA LYS A 137 0.55 3.78 -10.02
C LYS A 137 0.53 2.40 -10.65
N ILE A 138 1.49 1.53 -10.35
CA ILE A 138 1.53 0.15 -10.85
C ILE A 138 0.23 -0.60 -10.51
N SER A 139 -0.28 -0.43 -9.28
CA SER A 139 -1.54 -1.05 -8.86
C SER A 139 -2.74 -0.45 -9.60
N PHE A 140 -2.73 0.85 -9.89
CA PHE A 140 -3.77 1.51 -10.67
C PHE A 140 -3.75 1.09 -12.15
N GLU A 141 -2.56 0.93 -12.73
CA GLU A 141 -2.41 0.51 -14.13
C GLU A 141 -2.91 -0.92 -14.37
N GLY A 142 -2.83 -1.79 -13.35
CA GLY A 142 -3.37 -3.15 -13.39
C GLY A 142 -4.90 -3.27 -13.32
N LEU A 143 -5.62 -2.16 -13.09
CA LEU A 143 -7.08 -2.13 -13.11
C LEU A 143 -7.63 -2.12 -14.54
N GLN A 144 -8.84 -2.67 -14.72
CA GLN A 144 -9.61 -2.51 -15.96
C GLN A 144 -10.08 -1.05 -16.12
N ASP A 145 -10.37 -0.62 -17.35
CA ASP A 145 -10.70 0.78 -17.63
C ASP A 145 -11.87 1.31 -16.81
N LYS A 146 -12.92 0.49 -16.64
CA LYS A 146 -14.07 0.85 -15.78
C LYS A 146 -13.66 1.03 -14.31
N GLU A 147 -12.78 0.18 -13.81
CA GLU A 147 -12.29 0.24 -12.42
C GLU A 147 -11.37 1.45 -12.20
N LYS A 148 -10.56 1.81 -13.21
CA LYS A 148 -9.76 3.04 -13.22
C LYS A 148 -10.65 4.28 -13.09
N THR A 149 -11.72 4.35 -13.88
CA THR A 149 -12.69 5.46 -13.79
C THR A 149 -13.32 5.55 -12.40
N ILE A 150 -13.81 4.42 -11.86
CA ILE A 150 -14.40 4.38 -10.52
C ILE A 150 -13.39 4.80 -9.46
N PHE A 151 -12.13 4.34 -9.55
CA PHE A 151 -11.08 4.74 -8.62
C PHE A 151 -10.84 6.25 -8.65
N LEU A 152 -10.77 6.84 -9.85
CA LEU A 152 -10.59 8.28 -10.01
C LEU A 152 -11.79 9.06 -9.48
N ASP A 153 -13.02 8.61 -9.72
CA ASP A 153 -14.22 9.24 -9.16
C ASP A 153 -14.19 9.23 -7.63
N ILE A 154 -13.80 8.11 -7.03
CA ILE A 154 -13.64 8.00 -5.57
C ILE A 154 -12.55 8.97 -5.06
N ALA A 155 -11.41 9.01 -5.74
CA ALA A 155 -10.27 9.85 -5.34
C ALA A 155 -10.57 11.35 -5.47
N CYS A 156 -11.26 11.75 -6.54
CA CYS A 156 -11.54 13.15 -6.85
C CYS A 156 -12.77 13.70 -6.12
N PHE A 157 -13.87 12.93 -6.07
CA PHE A 157 -15.16 13.44 -5.60
C PHE A 157 -15.59 12.89 -4.25
N PHE A 158 -15.13 11.68 -3.88
CA PHE A 158 -15.61 10.98 -2.69
C PHE A 158 -14.52 10.76 -1.62
N ARG A 159 -13.42 11.49 -1.70
CA ARG A 159 -12.33 11.39 -0.72
C ARG A 159 -12.85 11.62 0.71
N GLY A 160 -12.63 10.64 1.60
CA GLY A 160 -13.05 10.69 3.00
C GLY A 160 -14.53 10.36 3.27
N ARG A 161 -15.32 10.02 2.23
CA ARG A 161 -16.73 9.61 2.38
C ARG A 161 -16.81 8.13 2.73
N LYS A 162 -17.86 7.72 3.46
CA LYS A 162 -18.08 6.31 3.79
C LYS A 162 -18.62 5.56 2.57
N LYS A 163 -18.27 4.28 2.45
CA LYS A 163 -18.72 3.41 1.35
C LYS A 163 -20.24 3.44 1.14
N ASN A 164 -21.02 3.39 2.22
CA ASN A 164 -22.49 3.39 2.13
C ASN A 164 -23.03 4.68 1.52
N ASP A 165 -22.40 5.83 1.81
CA ASP A 165 -22.81 7.12 1.25
C ASP A 165 -22.57 7.16 -0.27
N ILE A 166 -21.47 6.56 -0.73
CA ILE A 166 -21.13 6.46 -2.15
C ILE A 166 -22.10 5.52 -2.87
N LEU A 167 -22.43 4.37 -2.27
CA LEU A 167 -23.38 3.41 -2.84
C LEU A 167 -24.78 4.02 -3.00
N ILE A 168 -25.27 4.76 -2.00
CA ILE A 168 -26.57 5.43 -2.07
C ILE A 168 -26.58 6.48 -3.20
N LEU A 169 -25.48 7.23 -3.38
CA LEU A 169 -25.37 8.19 -4.48
C LEU A 169 -25.31 7.51 -5.84
N SER A 170 -24.64 6.37 -5.96
CA SER A 170 -24.61 5.58 -7.21
C SER A 170 -25.97 4.98 -7.58
N GLN A 171 -26.80 4.62 -6.59
CA GLN A 171 -28.15 4.09 -6.81
C GLN A 171 -29.17 5.19 -7.13
N ARG A 172 -28.94 6.41 -6.64
CA ARG A 172 -29.75 7.59 -6.98
C ARG A 172 -29.35 8.21 -8.34
N GLY A 173 -28.21 7.81 -8.90
CA GLY A 173 -27.64 8.35 -10.14
C GLY A 173 -28.24 7.82 -11.44
N SER A 174 -29.24 6.93 -11.41
CA SER A 174 -29.94 6.48 -12.65
C SER A 174 -30.77 7.59 -13.33
N GLU A 175 -30.80 8.82 -12.79
CA GLU A 175 -31.39 10.00 -13.43
C GLU A 175 -30.45 11.22 -13.52
N VAL A 176 -29.15 11.09 -13.19
CA VAL A 176 -28.22 12.23 -13.28
C VAL A 176 -27.14 11.93 -14.30
N GLU A 177 -27.33 12.46 -15.52
CA GLU A 177 -26.24 12.73 -16.46
C GLU A 177 -25.13 13.47 -15.71
N VAL A 178 -24.03 12.77 -15.45
CA VAL A 178 -22.77 13.40 -15.05
C VAL A 178 -22.26 14.14 -16.28
N ARG A 179 -22.69 15.39 -16.45
CA ARG A 179 -22.03 16.33 -17.38
C ARG A 179 -20.66 16.66 -16.80
N LEU A 180 -19.63 16.06 -17.39
CA LEU A 180 -18.25 16.46 -17.21
C LEU A 180 -18.10 17.94 -17.64
N PRO A 181 -17.36 18.77 -16.89
CA PRO A 181 -16.99 20.10 -17.37
C PRO A 181 -15.98 19.96 -18.51
N THR A 182 -16.35 20.48 -19.69
CA THR A 182 -15.43 20.70 -20.80
C THR A 182 -14.41 21.79 -20.41
N PRO A 183 -13.10 21.59 -20.66
CA PRO A 183 -12.10 22.59 -20.34
C PRO A 183 -12.19 23.79 -21.30
N TYR A 184 -12.09 25.00 -20.73
CA TYR A 184 -11.61 26.19 -21.44
C TYR A 184 -10.10 26.30 -21.25
#